data_AF-A0A0K6I5E7-F1
#
_entry.id   AF-A0A0K6I5E7-F1
#
_cell.length_a   1.000
_cell.length_b   1.000
_cell.length_c   1.000
_cell.angle_alpha   90.00
_cell.angle_beta   90.00
_cell.angle_gamma   90.00
#
_symmetry.space_group_name_H-M   'P 1'
#
loop_
_entity.id
_entity.type
_entity.pdbx_description
1 polymer ?
#
loop_
_entity_poly.entity_id
_entity_poly.type
_entity_poly.pdbx_seq_one_letter_code
_entity_poly.pdbx_strand_id
1 'polypeptide(L)'
;MQRFSAMFLLKNALTGHKNWREQWPDSQPKAEYDVMIVGAGRHGLGAAYYLAKEHGITNVAATGKGWLGGGNTGRNMAIIRSNYLYDESVRLYDHALDLWENLSQELNYNVMYSKRGVMMLVHNVHDVQSFQRHIHANRLNGVNNRWLTAAEAKAFCPPLSISPDVRYPVKGLYVNCGWGTGGFKAAPGAAHTLVWTVAKDEPHPVNAPFTLERFTTGRLIGEAAAAAVAH
;
A
#
# COMPACT_ATOMS: atom_id res chain seq x y z
N MET A 1 16.87 -2.92 -15.82
CA MET A 1 17.08 -3.92 -14.74
C MET A 1 17.37 -5.28 -15.36
N GLN A 2 18.09 -6.14 -14.64
CA GLN A 2 18.29 -7.53 -15.07
C GLN A 2 17.01 -8.33 -14.83
N ARG A 3 16.58 -9.14 -15.82
CA ARG A 3 15.40 -10.00 -15.68
C ARG A 3 15.81 -11.40 -15.18
N PHE A 4 15.36 -11.76 -13.99
CA PHE A 4 15.44 -13.09 -13.39
C PHE A 4 14.47 -14.04 -14.10
N SER A 5 15.02 -15.09 -14.71
CA SER A 5 14.31 -16.21 -15.33
C SER A 5 14.97 -17.53 -14.93
N ALA A 6 14.25 -18.66 -15.00
CA ALA A 6 14.79 -19.97 -14.64
C ALA A 6 16.12 -20.29 -15.33
N MET A 7 16.22 -20.02 -16.64
CA MET A 7 17.45 -20.19 -17.41
C MET A 7 18.59 -19.30 -16.91
N PHE A 8 18.29 -18.03 -16.60
CA PHE A 8 19.30 -17.10 -16.09
C PHE A 8 19.78 -17.48 -14.69
N LEU A 9 18.87 -17.93 -13.81
CA LEU A 9 19.20 -18.43 -12.48
C LEU A 9 20.10 -19.67 -12.58
N LEU A 10 19.76 -20.64 -13.44
CA LEU A 10 20.55 -21.84 -13.69
C LEU A 10 21.94 -21.49 -14.23
N LYS A 11 22.02 -20.64 -15.24
CA LYS A 11 23.30 -20.17 -15.82
C LYS A 11 24.18 -19.55 -14.74
N ASN A 12 23.63 -18.69 -13.89
CA ASN A 12 24.40 -18.05 -12.83
C ASN A 12 24.84 -19.05 -11.75
N ALA A 13 23.98 -20.01 -11.39
CA ALA A 13 24.32 -21.08 -10.46
C ALA A 13 25.50 -21.92 -10.99
N LEU A 14 25.48 -22.30 -12.28
CA LEU A 14 26.57 -23.04 -12.93
C LEU A 14 27.89 -22.26 -12.96
N THR A 15 27.83 -20.93 -13.00
CA THR A 15 29.02 -20.06 -12.94
C THR A 15 29.47 -19.71 -11.51
N GLY A 16 28.89 -20.35 -10.49
CA GLY A 16 29.19 -20.06 -9.08
C GLY A 16 28.78 -18.66 -8.65
N HIS A 17 27.67 -18.14 -9.18
CA HIS A 17 27.11 -16.81 -8.86
C HIS A 17 28.05 -15.63 -9.14
N LYS A 18 28.95 -15.75 -10.13
CA LYS A 18 29.93 -14.69 -10.44
C LYS A 18 29.44 -13.62 -11.42
N ASN A 19 28.35 -13.86 -12.14
CA ASN A 19 27.92 -13.04 -13.28
C ASN A 19 26.63 -12.24 -13.03
N TRP A 20 26.33 -11.93 -11.77
CA TRP A 20 25.20 -11.08 -11.44
C TRP A 20 25.48 -9.62 -11.81
N ARG A 21 24.57 -8.98 -12.55
CA ARG A 21 24.60 -7.53 -12.72
C ARG A 21 24.28 -6.85 -11.40
N GLU A 22 25.06 -5.84 -11.06
CA GLU A 22 24.78 -4.94 -9.95
C GLU A 22 23.39 -4.31 -10.11
N GLN A 23 22.57 -4.40 -9.06
CA GLN A 23 21.17 -3.99 -9.10
C GLN A 23 20.97 -2.52 -8.72
N TRP A 24 21.82 -2.00 -7.83
CA TRP A 24 21.79 -0.62 -7.34
C TRP A 24 23.18 0.01 -7.52
N PRO A 25 23.57 0.32 -8.76
CA PRO A 25 24.88 0.91 -9.02
C PRO A 25 24.98 2.29 -8.38
N ASP A 26 26.12 2.55 -7.73
CA ASP A 26 26.47 3.87 -7.21
C ASP A 26 26.84 4.80 -8.37
N SER A 27 25.81 5.39 -8.99
CA SER A 27 25.95 6.21 -10.19
C SER A 27 26.12 7.67 -9.82
N GLN A 28 27.15 8.32 -10.37
CA GLN A 28 27.31 9.76 -10.22
C GLN A 28 26.14 10.50 -10.90
N PRO A 29 25.62 11.59 -10.30
CA PRO A 29 24.59 12.40 -10.92
C PRO A 29 25.04 12.96 -12.27
N LYS A 30 24.13 12.95 -13.25
CA LYS A 30 24.31 13.68 -14.52
C LYS A 30 24.10 15.17 -14.29
N ALA A 31 24.53 15.97 -15.27
CA ALA A 31 24.29 17.41 -15.27
C ALA A 31 22.80 17.76 -15.45
N GLU A 32 22.03 16.92 -16.15
CA GLU A 32 20.64 17.19 -16.50
C GLU A 32 19.76 15.92 -16.47
N TYR A 33 18.48 16.13 -16.16
CA TYR A 33 17.43 15.11 -16.11
C TYR A 33 16.11 15.73 -16.58
N ASP A 34 15.23 14.95 -17.20
CA ASP A 34 13.89 15.40 -17.59
C ASP A 34 13.02 15.59 -16.35
N VAL A 35 13.21 14.71 -15.34
CA VAL A 35 12.51 14.77 -14.05
C VAL A 35 13.47 14.51 -12.90
N MET A 36 13.46 15.39 -11.91
CA MET A 36 14.17 15.23 -10.63
C MET A 36 13.16 15.02 -9.49
N ILE A 37 13.26 13.87 -8.83
CA ILE A 37 12.43 13.49 -7.69
C ILE A 37 13.22 13.69 -6.41
N VAL A 38 12.76 14.63 -5.57
CA VAL A 38 13.34 14.88 -4.25
C VAL A 38 12.64 13.98 -3.22
N GLY A 39 13.24 12.82 -2.96
CA GLY A 39 12.80 11.86 -1.95
C GLY A 39 12.83 10.41 -2.45
N ALA A 40 13.96 9.72 -2.27
CA ALA A 40 14.14 8.31 -2.65
C ALA A 40 13.51 7.31 -1.65
N GLY A 41 12.26 7.58 -1.23
CA GLY A 41 11.41 6.64 -0.51
C GLY A 41 10.45 5.90 -1.45
N ARG A 42 9.56 5.07 -0.90
CA ARG A 42 8.56 4.29 -1.66
C ARG A 42 7.74 5.09 -2.68
N HIS A 43 7.34 6.32 -2.35
CA HIS A 43 6.53 7.14 -3.23
C HIS A 43 7.38 7.72 -4.38
N GLY A 44 8.58 8.22 -4.08
CA GLY A 44 9.47 8.76 -5.11
C GLY A 44 10.04 7.69 -6.03
N LEU A 45 10.47 6.54 -5.49
CA LEU A 45 10.91 5.40 -6.29
C LEU A 45 9.74 4.80 -7.11
N GLY A 46 8.54 4.73 -6.52
CA GLY A 46 7.34 4.36 -7.25
C GLY A 46 7.02 5.34 -8.39
N ALA A 47 7.19 6.64 -8.16
CA ALA A 47 6.95 7.65 -9.17
C ALA A 47 7.94 7.53 -10.33
N ALA A 48 9.24 7.34 -10.03
CA ALA A 48 10.25 7.05 -11.05
C ALA A 48 9.89 5.81 -11.89
N TYR A 49 9.39 4.77 -11.24
CA TYR A 49 8.95 3.54 -11.89
C TYR A 49 7.77 3.78 -12.84
N TYR A 50 6.70 4.43 -12.38
CA TYR A 50 5.51 4.67 -13.20
C TYR A 50 5.76 5.69 -14.33
N LEU A 51 6.62 6.70 -14.11
CA LEU A 51 7.07 7.61 -15.17
C LEU A 51 7.70 6.85 -16.33
N ALA A 52 8.60 5.91 -16.02
CA ALA A 52 9.26 5.09 -17.02
C ALA A 52 8.30 4.08 -17.68
N LYS A 53 7.48 3.39 -16.87
CA LYS A 53 6.61 2.30 -17.33
C LYS A 53 5.44 2.78 -18.20
N GLU A 54 4.76 3.84 -17.77
CA GLU A 54 3.47 4.23 -18.34
C GLU A 54 3.57 5.46 -19.25
N HIS A 55 4.60 6.30 -19.06
CA HIS A 55 4.79 7.53 -19.82
C HIS A 55 6.07 7.54 -20.66
N GLY A 56 6.91 6.50 -20.57
CA GLY A 56 8.16 6.41 -21.34
C GLY A 56 9.23 7.43 -20.90
N ILE A 57 9.05 8.12 -19.78
CA ILE A 57 9.99 9.12 -19.26
C ILE A 57 11.06 8.39 -18.45
N THR A 58 12.24 8.18 -19.06
CA THR A 58 13.31 7.36 -18.46
C THR A 58 14.52 8.14 -17.97
N ASN A 59 14.68 9.41 -18.38
CA ASN A 59 15.77 10.27 -17.91
C ASN A 59 15.38 10.92 -16.57
N VAL A 60 15.26 10.08 -15.53
CA VAL A 60 14.75 10.46 -14.21
C VAL A 60 15.83 10.26 -13.15
N ALA A 61 15.99 11.24 -12.26
CA ALA A 61 16.76 11.10 -11.03
C ALA A 61 15.82 11.04 -9.82
N ALA A 62 16.10 10.12 -8.89
CA ALA A 62 15.45 10.11 -7.57
C ALA A 62 16.53 10.22 -6.49
N THR A 63 16.55 11.34 -5.79
CA THR A 63 17.55 11.65 -4.77
C THR A 63 16.95 11.64 -3.36
N GLY A 64 17.75 11.42 -2.34
CA GLY A 64 17.31 11.46 -0.95
C GLY A 64 18.47 11.77 -0.01
N LYS A 65 18.14 12.38 1.13
CA LYS A 65 19.13 12.57 2.19
C LYS A 65 19.42 11.21 2.84
N GLY A 66 20.62 10.68 2.62
CA GLY A 66 21.07 9.41 3.20
C GLY A 66 20.79 8.19 2.31
N TRP A 67 20.45 7.07 2.93
CA TRP A 67 20.27 5.78 2.26
C TRP A 67 18.86 5.61 1.68
N LEU A 68 18.76 4.89 0.55
CA LEU A 68 17.50 4.62 -0.15
C LEU A 68 16.48 3.97 0.79
N GLY A 69 15.24 4.46 0.80
CA GLY A 69 14.19 3.95 1.67
C GLY A 69 14.39 4.23 3.17
N GLY A 70 15.45 4.92 3.58
CA GLY A 70 15.82 5.14 4.98
C GLY A 70 14.88 6.03 5.81
N GLY A 71 13.80 6.55 5.21
CA GLY A 71 12.76 7.33 5.87
C GLY A 71 11.63 6.47 6.46
N ASN A 72 10.37 6.94 6.34
CA ASN A 72 9.18 6.17 6.76
C ASN A 72 8.98 4.87 5.95
N THR A 73 9.70 4.70 4.84
CA THR A 73 9.68 3.47 4.05
C THR A 73 10.28 2.32 4.85
N GLY A 74 11.47 2.49 5.43
CA GLY A 74 12.13 1.48 6.26
C GLY A 74 11.57 1.32 7.69
N ARG A 75 10.59 2.14 8.11
CA ARG A 75 10.06 2.16 9.50
C ARG A 75 8.57 1.80 9.63
N ASN A 76 7.93 1.39 8.53
CA ASN A 76 6.49 1.11 8.55
C ASN A 76 6.21 -0.34 8.98
N MET A 77 5.03 -0.60 9.57
CA MET A 77 4.63 -1.94 10.05
C MET A 77 4.12 -2.89 8.93
N ALA A 78 4.33 -2.54 7.66
CA ALA A 78 4.08 -3.35 6.48
C ALA A 78 2.62 -3.82 6.21
N ILE A 79 1.63 -3.26 6.91
CA ILE A 79 0.21 -3.57 6.72
C ILE A 79 -0.32 -2.95 5.42
N ILE A 80 -0.97 -3.75 4.58
CA ILE A 80 -1.71 -3.31 3.38
C ILE A 80 -3.22 -3.59 3.61
N ARG A 81 -4.07 -2.56 3.45
CA ARG A 81 -5.54 -2.62 3.67
C ARG A 81 -6.32 -1.55 2.87
N SER A 82 -7.59 -1.79 2.49
CA SER A 82 -8.52 -0.79 1.89
C SER A 82 -9.87 -0.65 2.61
N ASN A 83 -10.07 -1.24 3.79
CA ASN A 83 -11.26 -1.02 4.63
C ASN A 83 -11.28 0.38 5.27
N TYR A 84 -11.50 1.40 4.46
CA TYR A 84 -11.68 2.78 4.89
C TYR A 84 -13.18 3.10 4.94
N LEU A 85 -13.55 4.18 5.62
CA LEU A 85 -14.98 4.54 5.74
C LEU A 85 -15.53 5.29 4.54
N TYR A 86 -14.75 6.25 4.04
CA TYR A 86 -15.18 7.17 2.99
C TYR A 86 -14.91 6.56 1.62
N ASP A 87 -15.85 6.72 0.69
CA ASP A 87 -15.78 6.18 -0.67
C ASP A 87 -14.50 6.63 -1.39
N GLU A 88 -14.11 7.90 -1.23
CA GLU A 88 -12.88 8.45 -1.78
C GLU A 88 -11.63 7.72 -1.27
N SER A 89 -11.61 7.41 0.03
CA SER A 89 -10.51 6.67 0.64
C SER A 89 -10.51 5.23 0.14
N VAL A 90 -11.65 4.54 0.21
CA VAL A 90 -11.78 3.15 -0.24
C VAL A 90 -11.24 3.01 -1.66
N ARG A 91 -11.72 3.83 -2.61
CA ARG A 91 -11.27 3.83 -4.01
C ARG A 91 -9.75 3.95 -4.16
N LEU A 92 -9.11 4.86 -3.42
CA LEU A 92 -7.66 5.05 -3.50
C LEU A 92 -6.88 3.84 -2.96
N TYR A 93 -7.29 3.32 -1.80
CA TYR A 93 -6.59 2.19 -1.18
C TYR A 93 -6.86 0.87 -1.91
N ASP A 94 -8.03 0.71 -2.53
CA ASP A 94 -8.37 -0.45 -3.33
C ASP A 94 -7.59 -0.46 -4.66
N HIS A 95 -7.52 0.68 -5.35
CA HIS A 95 -6.62 0.86 -6.50
C HIS A 95 -5.17 0.51 -6.16
N ALA A 96 -4.71 0.92 -4.97
CA ALA A 96 -3.37 0.56 -4.52
C ALA A 96 -3.22 -0.96 -4.27
N LEU A 97 -4.28 -1.64 -3.81
CA LEU A 97 -4.28 -3.09 -3.63
C LEU A 97 -4.17 -3.82 -4.98
N ASP A 98 -4.92 -3.39 -5.99
CA ASP A 98 -4.87 -3.97 -7.34
C ASP A 98 -3.45 -3.93 -7.91
N LEU A 99 -2.75 -2.81 -7.70
CA LEU A 99 -1.33 -2.68 -8.07
C LEU A 99 -0.44 -3.65 -7.30
N TRP A 100 -0.70 -3.90 -6.01
CA TRP A 100 0.08 -4.86 -5.20
C TRP A 100 -0.03 -6.29 -5.71
N GLU A 101 -1.19 -6.69 -6.26
CA GLU A 101 -1.44 -8.09 -6.63
C GLU A 101 -0.43 -8.62 -7.65
N ASN A 102 -0.04 -7.78 -8.61
CA ASN A 102 0.86 -8.17 -9.70
C ASN A 102 2.28 -7.59 -9.57
N LEU A 103 2.54 -6.77 -8.55
CA LEU A 103 3.79 -6.02 -8.45
C LEU A 103 5.03 -6.91 -8.39
N SER A 104 4.93 -8.11 -7.81
CA SER A 104 6.06 -9.05 -7.77
C SER A 104 6.47 -9.51 -9.17
N GLN A 105 5.48 -9.79 -10.01
CA GLN A 105 5.67 -10.25 -11.38
C GLN A 105 6.20 -9.10 -12.25
N GLU A 106 5.64 -7.90 -12.07
CA GLU A 106 6.05 -6.71 -12.82
C GLU A 106 7.48 -6.26 -12.49
N LEU A 107 7.84 -6.21 -11.21
CA LEU A 107 9.20 -5.87 -10.77
C LEU A 107 10.18 -7.03 -10.93
N ASN A 108 9.69 -8.23 -11.20
CA ASN A 108 10.47 -9.46 -11.26
C ASN A 108 11.29 -9.67 -9.97
N TYR A 109 10.69 -9.32 -8.84
CA TYR A 109 11.23 -9.42 -7.49
C TYR A 109 10.14 -9.91 -6.55
N ASN A 110 10.49 -10.79 -5.61
CA ASN A 110 9.56 -11.16 -4.55
C ASN A 110 9.46 -9.99 -3.56
N VAL A 111 8.34 -9.26 -3.61
CA VAL A 111 8.07 -8.14 -2.67
C VAL A 111 7.48 -8.61 -1.34
N MET A 112 7.45 -9.92 -1.09
CA MET A 112 6.97 -10.55 0.13
C MET A 112 5.51 -10.23 0.47
N TYR A 113 4.71 -9.86 -0.54
CA TYR A 113 3.30 -9.60 -0.39
C TYR A 113 2.55 -10.89 -0.04
N SER A 114 1.81 -10.88 1.06
CA SER A 114 1.15 -12.08 1.61
C SER A 114 -0.25 -11.79 2.08
N LYS A 115 -1.29 -12.25 1.34
CA LYS A 115 -2.72 -12.03 1.64
C LYS A 115 -3.25 -12.83 2.85
N ARG A 116 -2.84 -12.48 4.07
CA ARG A 116 -3.22 -13.13 5.35
C ARG A 116 -4.36 -12.47 6.17
N GLY A 117 -5.04 -11.46 5.62
CA GLY A 117 -6.08 -10.68 6.27
C GLY A 117 -5.57 -9.65 7.28
N VAL A 118 -6.49 -8.78 7.73
CA VAL A 118 -6.30 -7.86 8.86
C VAL A 118 -7.57 -7.86 9.71
N MET A 119 -7.41 -7.95 11.04
CA MET A 119 -8.52 -7.92 11.98
C MET A 119 -8.54 -6.61 12.75
N MET A 120 -9.73 -6.02 12.91
CA MET A 120 -9.96 -4.89 13.82
C MET A 120 -10.83 -5.38 14.97
N LEU A 121 -10.31 -5.27 16.20
CA LEU A 121 -10.98 -5.76 17.40
C LEU A 121 -12.09 -4.79 17.84
N VAL A 122 -13.17 -5.34 18.38
CA VAL A 122 -14.34 -4.58 18.86
C VAL A 122 -14.60 -4.95 20.32
N HIS A 123 -14.53 -3.97 21.22
CA HIS A 123 -14.59 -4.19 22.67
C HIS A 123 -15.83 -3.53 23.31
N ASN A 124 -16.39 -2.51 22.69
CA ASN A 124 -17.53 -1.76 23.22
C ASN A 124 -18.62 -1.51 22.16
N VAL A 125 -19.74 -0.91 22.58
CA VAL A 125 -20.89 -0.65 21.70
C VAL A 125 -20.60 0.38 20.61
N HIS A 126 -19.74 1.37 20.88
CA HIS A 126 -19.33 2.36 19.89
C HIS A 126 -18.46 1.73 18.80
N ASP A 127 -17.57 0.81 19.16
CA ASP A 127 -16.81 0.02 18.19
C ASP A 127 -17.79 -0.76 17.29
N VAL A 128 -18.79 -1.43 17.86
CA VAL A 128 -19.78 -2.20 17.09
C VAL A 128 -20.47 -1.30 16.07
N GLN A 129 -20.99 -0.16 16.51
CA GLN A 129 -21.69 0.80 15.65
C GLN A 129 -20.77 1.34 14.54
N SER A 130 -19.55 1.74 14.90
CA SER A 130 -18.56 2.27 13.97
C SER A 130 -18.18 1.22 12.91
N PHE A 131 -17.87 -0.01 13.31
CA PHE A 131 -17.43 -1.05 12.38
C PHE A 131 -18.57 -1.63 11.53
N GLN A 132 -19.81 -1.68 12.03
CA GLN A 132 -20.97 -1.99 11.19
C GLN A 132 -21.12 -0.96 10.06
N ARG A 133 -20.96 0.34 10.36
CA ARG A 133 -20.94 1.39 9.33
C ARG A 133 -19.84 1.15 8.29
N HIS A 134 -18.62 0.80 8.73
CA HIS A 134 -17.52 0.50 7.83
C HIS A 134 -17.79 -0.74 6.95
N ILE A 135 -18.34 -1.82 7.50
CA ILE A 135 -18.70 -3.04 6.75
C ILE A 135 -19.61 -2.69 5.59
N HIS A 136 -20.70 -1.98 5.88
CA HIS A 136 -21.71 -1.65 4.90
C HIS A 136 -21.14 -0.69 3.83
N ALA A 137 -20.40 0.34 4.22
CA ALA A 137 -19.74 1.24 3.28
C ALA A 137 -18.74 0.51 2.38
N ASN A 138 -17.90 -0.36 2.94
CA ASN A 138 -16.95 -1.17 2.16
C ASN A 138 -17.65 -2.10 1.17
N ARG A 139 -18.74 -2.77 1.58
CA ARG A 139 -19.52 -3.65 0.68
C ARG A 139 -20.14 -2.88 -0.49
N LEU A 140 -20.65 -1.67 -0.23
CA LEU A 140 -21.18 -0.78 -1.28
C LEU A 140 -20.09 -0.32 -2.25
N ASN A 141 -18.84 -0.24 -1.80
CA ASN A 141 -17.68 0.08 -2.64
C ASN A 141 -17.00 -1.17 -3.25
N GLY A 142 -17.58 -2.37 -3.11
CA GLY A 142 -17.02 -3.61 -3.67
C GLY A 142 -15.87 -4.24 -2.87
N VAL A 143 -15.51 -3.69 -1.71
CA VAL A 143 -14.43 -4.22 -0.87
C VAL A 143 -14.91 -5.40 -0.05
N ASN A 144 -14.28 -6.57 -0.26
CA ASN A 144 -14.62 -7.80 0.44
C ASN A 144 -14.30 -7.72 1.94
N ASN A 145 -15.31 -7.88 2.79
CA ASN A 145 -15.14 -7.86 4.24
C ASN A 145 -16.22 -8.65 4.98
N ARG A 146 -15.90 -9.10 6.20
CA ARG A 146 -16.81 -9.87 7.05
C ARG A 146 -16.79 -9.43 8.51
N TRP A 147 -17.94 -9.48 9.14
CA TRP A 147 -18.03 -9.50 10.59
C TRP A 147 -17.74 -10.92 11.09
N LEU A 148 -16.98 -11.04 12.17
CA LEU A 148 -16.71 -12.29 12.87
C LEU A 148 -17.21 -12.22 14.31
N THR A 149 -17.75 -13.32 14.78
CA THR A 149 -17.94 -13.57 16.21
C THR A 149 -16.58 -13.73 16.92
N ALA A 150 -16.56 -13.63 18.25
CA ALA A 150 -15.34 -13.87 19.04
C ALA A 150 -14.76 -15.28 18.79
N ALA A 151 -15.62 -16.30 18.64
CA ALA A 151 -15.21 -17.67 18.34
C ALA A 151 -14.57 -17.79 16.96
N GLU A 152 -15.16 -17.19 15.92
CA GLU A 152 -14.59 -17.20 14.56
C GLU A 152 -13.26 -16.45 14.48
N ALA A 153 -13.11 -15.37 15.23
CA ALA A 153 -11.84 -14.66 15.31
C ALA A 153 -10.74 -15.43 16.06
N LYS A 154 -11.10 -16.14 17.13
CA LYS A 154 -10.19 -17.07 17.79
C LYS A 154 -9.75 -18.17 16.83
N ALA A 155 -10.67 -18.69 16.00
CA ALA A 155 -10.34 -19.65 14.96
C ALA A 155 -9.41 -19.05 13.89
N PHE A 156 -9.63 -17.79 13.49
CA PHE A 156 -8.78 -17.08 12.53
C PHE A 156 -7.40 -16.72 13.09
N CYS A 157 -7.32 -16.34 14.36
CA CYS A 157 -6.10 -16.00 15.07
C CYS A 157 -6.05 -16.76 16.41
N PRO A 158 -5.56 -18.02 16.41
CA PRO A 158 -5.51 -18.86 17.60
C PRO A 158 -4.84 -18.23 18.83
N PRO A 159 -3.83 -17.35 18.72
CA PRO A 159 -3.27 -16.65 19.87
C PRO A 159 -4.21 -15.62 20.55
N LEU A 160 -5.28 -15.15 19.88
CA LEU A 160 -6.21 -14.16 20.45
C LEU A 160 -6.85 -14.70 21.73
N SER A 161 -6.85 -13.94 22.83
CA SER A 161 -7.64 -14.32 24.01
C SER A 161 -9.07 -13.80 23.89
N ILE A 162 -10.03 -14.70 24.14
CA ILE A 162 -11.47 -14.38 24.22
C ILE A 162 -12.06 -14.79 25.58
N SER A 163 -11.18 -15.00 26.56
CA SER A 163 -11.58 -15.44 27.90
C SER A 163 -12.44 -14.37 28.59
N PRO A 164 -13.47 -14.76 29.38
CA PRO A 164 -14.34 -13.80 30.05
C PRO A 164 -13.64 -12.99 31.16
N ASP A 165 -12.46 -13.42 31.61
CA ASP A 165 -11.65 -12.77 32.66
C ASP A 165 -10.72 -11.66 32.14
N VAL A 166 -10.70 -11.39 30.83
CA VAL A 166 -9.88 -10.32 30.27
C VAL A 166 -10.46 -8.95 30.61
N ARG A 167 -9.58 -7.99 30.93
CA ARG A 167 -9.96 -6.62 31.30
C ARG A 167 -10.87 -5.91 30.28
N TYR A 168 -10.72 -6.23 28.99
CA TYR A 168 -11.54 -5.68 27.90
C TYR A 168 -12.11 -6.81 27.04
N PRO A 169 -13.29 -7.36 27.40
CA PRO A 169 -13.91 -8.47 26.69
C PRO A 169 -14.08 -8.16 25.20
N VAL A 170 -13.71 -9.10 24.34
CA VAL A 170 -13.92 -9.00 22.90
C VAL A 170 -15.38 -9.35 22.61
N LYS A 171 -16.22 -8.34 22.36
CA LYS A 171 -17.68 -8.54 22.13
C LYS A 171 -18.00 -8.99 20.71
N GLY A 172 -17.06 -8.83 19.79
CA GLY A 172 -17.13 -9.22 18.39
C GLY A 172 -15.84 -8.81 17.68
N LEU A 173 -15.70 -9.18 16.41
CA LEU A 173 -14.59 -8.74 15.59
C LEU A 173 -15.04 -8.37 14.20
N TYR A 174 -14.31 -7.46 13.60
CA TYR A 174 -14.38 -7.22 12.17
C TYR A 174 -13.13 -7.80 11.52
N VAL A 175 -13.31 -8.62 10.48
CA VAL A 175 -12.21 -9.12 9.67
C VAL A 175 -12.39 -8.65 8.25
N ASN A 176 -11.43 -7.85 7.80
CA ASN A 176 -11.32 -7.54 6.41
C ASN A 176 -10.65 -8.73 5.68
N CYS A 177 -11.29 -9.25 4.63
CA CYS A 177 -10.83 -10.43 3.90
C CYS A 177 -10.19 -10.02 2.58
N GLY A 178 -8.90 -10.35 2.38
CA GLY A 178 -8.17 -10.02 1.15
C GLY A 178 -6.75 -9.45 1.33
N TRP A 179 -6.28 -9.30 2.58
CA TRP A 179 -5.25 -8.30 2.89
C TRP A 179 -3.93 -8.88 3.30
N GLY A 180 -2.84 -8.11 3.25
CA GLY A 180 -1.53 -8.68 3.49
C GLY A 180 -0.54 -7.87 4.29
N THR A 181 0.56 -8.55 4.61
CA THR A 181 1.75 -7.96 5.23
C THR A 181 2.92 -8.02 4.26
N GLY A 182 3.96 -7.24 4.53
CA GLY A 182 5.23 -7.30 3.79
C GLY A 182 5.41 -6.20 2.75
N GLY A 183 4.49 -5.24 2.65
CA GLY A 183 4.60 -4.14 1.67
C GLY A 183 4.53 -2.74 2.28
N PHE A 184 4.16 -1.76 1.46
CA PHE A 184 4.31 -0.33 1.77
C PHE A 184 2.98 0.45 1.77
N LYS A 185 1.91 -0.10 2.36
CA LYS A 185 0.57 0.52 2.40
C LYS A 185 0.10 0.90 0.97
N ALA A 186 -0.57 2.04 0.80
CA ALA A 186 -1.04 2.54 -0.50
C ALA A 186 0.03 3.19 -1.38
N ALA A 187 1.32 2.94 -1.13
CA ALA A 187 2.39 3.64 -1.85
C ALA A 187 2.38 3.45 -3.37
N PRO A 188 2.11 2.26 -3.93
CA PRO A 188 1.95 2.11 -5.37
C PRO A 188 0.83 3.00 -5.93
N GLY A 189 -0.36 3.01 -5.31
CA GLY A 189 -1.48 3.84 -5.74
C GLY A 189 -1.19 5.35 -5.64
N ALA A 190 -0.57 5.80 -4.55
CA ALA A 190 -0.16 7.19 -4.41
C ALA A 190 0.89 7.61 -5.47
N ALA A 191 1.88 6.75 -5.75
CA ALA A 191 2.86 7.02 -6.79
C ALA A 191 2.23 7.04 -8.19
N HIS A 192 1.38 6.08 -8.51
CA HIS A 192 0.67 5.99 -9.79
C HIS A 192 -0.20 7.24 -10.04
N THR A 193 -1.02 7.62 -9.06
CA THR A 193 -1.88 8.81 -9.18
C THR A 193 -1.08 10.12 -9.23
N LEU A 194 0.06 10.22 -8.53
CA LEU A 194 0.94 11.39 -8.62
C LEU A 194 1.53 11.53 -10.03
N VAL A 195 2.02 10.43 -10.59
CA VAL A 195 2.65 10.42 -11.91
C VAL A 195 1.66 10.77 -13.01
N TRP A 196 0.42 10.28 -12.91
CA TRP A 196 -0.65 10.72 -13.80
C TRP A 196 -0.77 12.24 -13.86
N THR A 197 -0.84 12.90 -12.70
CA THR A 197 -0.94 14.36 -12.65
C THR A 197 0.29 15.05 -13.21
N VAL A 198 1.49 14.54 -12.94
CA VAL A 198 2.73 15.08 -13.54
C VAL A 198 2.72 14.96 -15.06
N ALA A 199 2.20 13.85 -15.60
CA ALA A 199 2.23 13.58 -17.04
C ALA A 199 1.05 14.19 -17.83
N LYS A 200 -0.08 14.44 -17.18
CA LYS A 200 -1.34 14.86 -17.83
C LYS A 200 -1.81 16.25 -17.42
N ASP A 201 -1.21 16.83 -16.38
CA ASP A 201 -1.63 18.12 -15.79
C ASP A 201 -3.09 18.13 -15.31
N GLU A 202 -3.59 16.96 -14.88
CA GLU A 202 -4.95 16.79 -14.35
C GLU A 202 -4.97 15.76 -13.20
N PRO A 203 -5.94 15.81 -12.28
CA PRO A 203 -6.04 14.79 -11.24
C PRO A 203 -6.45 13.44 -11.85
N HIS A 204 -5.84 12.36 -11.34
CA HIS A 204 -6.28 11.00 -11.68
C HIS A 204 -7.71 10.79 -11.16
N PRO A 205 -8.63 10.10 -11.87
CA PRO A 205 -10.01 9.91 -11.42
C PRO A 205 -10.15 9.36 -9.98
N VAL A 206 -9.23 8.47 -9.59
CA VAL A 206 -9.15 7.91 -8.23
C VAL A 206 -8.82 8.96 -7.15
N ASN A 207 -7.96 9.93 -7.41
CA ASN A 207 -7.55 10.95 -6.43
C ASN A 207 -8.20 12.34 -6.67
N ALA A 208 -8.98 12.52 -7.73
CA ALA A 208 -9.68 13.76 -8.04
C ALA A 208 -10.54 14.33 -6.89
N PRO A 209 -11.19 13.52 -6.03
CA PRO A 209 -11.89 14.07 -4.87
C PRO A 209 -10.99 14.73 -3.80
N PHE A 210 -9.67 14.52 -3.85
CA PHE A 210 -8.70 15.04 -2.88
C PHE A 210 -8.06 16.37 -3.31
N THR A 211 -8.54 17.01 -4.38
CA THR A 211 -8.04 18.31 -4.85
C THR A 211 -8.31 19.43 -3.82
N LEU A 212 -7.60 20.55 -3.96
CA LEU A 212 -7.76 21.71 -3.06
C LEU A 212 -9.16 22.35 -3.13
N GLU A 213 -9.90 22.16 -4.22
CA GLU A 213 -11.28 22.64 -4.39
C GLU A 213 -12.23 22.12 -3.30
N ARG A 214 -11.90 20.98 -2.67
CA ARG A 214 -12.67 20.45 -1.55
C ARG A 214 -12.73 21.41 -0.35
N PHE A 215 -11.73 22.27 -0.19
CA PHE A 215 -11.67 23.27 0.87
C PHE A 215 -12.48 24.51 0.54
N THR A 216 -12.59 24.87 -0.74
CA THR A 216 -13.42 26.02 -1.18
C THR A 216 -14.91 25.66 -1.25
N THR A 217 -15.22 24.42 -1.58
CA THR A 217 -16.61 23.89 -1.66
C THR A 217 -17.16 23.36 -0.34
N GLY A 218 -16.30 23.19 0.67
CA GLY A 218 -16.68 22.59 1.96
C GLY A 218 -16.89 21.06 1.92
N ARG A 219 -16.53 20.39 0.81
CA ARG A 219 -16.60 18.93 0.67
C ARG A 219 -15.43 18.24 1.38
N LEU A 220 -15.40 18.31 2.70
CA LEU A 220 -14.32 17.73 3.50
C LEU A 220 -14.41 16.19 3.53
N ILE A 221 -13.28 15.54 3.28
CA ILE A 221 -13.12 14.09 3.44
C ILE A 221 -12.53 13.84 4.83
N GLY A 222 -13.18 12.99 5.64
CA GLY A 222 -12.75 12.72 7.01
C GLY A 222 -11.49 11.83 7.07
N GLU A 223 -10.33 12.42 6.78
CA GLU A 223 -9.04 11.70 6.73
C GLU A 223 -8.58 11.18 8.12
N ALA A 224 -9.02 11.81 9.21
CA ALA A 224 -8.75 11.33 10.57
C ALA A 224 -9.45 9.97 10.87
N ALA A 225 -10.58 9.69 10.21
CA ALA A 225 -11.29 8.41 10.31
C ALA A 225 -10.90 7.43 9.19
N ALA A 226 -9.88 7.75 8.39
CA ALA A 226 -9.32 6.84 7.40
C ALA A 226 -8.66 5.63 8.09
N ALA A 227 -7.98 5.87 9.20
CA ALA A 227 -7.53 4.78 10.05
C ALA A 227 -8.67 4.32 10.96
N ALA A 228 -9.00 3.04 10.92
CA ALA A 228 -9.81 2.39 11.96
C ALA A 228 -9.07 2.30 13.33
N VAL A 229 -8.01 3.10 13.49
CA VAL A 229 -7.22 3.35 14.69
C VAL A 229 -7.09 4.88 14.73
N ALA A 230 -7.77 5.54 15.66
CA ALA A 230 -7.47 6.93 15.95
C ALA A 230 -6.03 6.99 16.48
N HIS A 231 -5.20 7.83 15.87
CA HIS A 231 -3.87 8.18 16.40
C HIS A 231 -4.00 9.28 17.44
#